data_AF-A0A7W4WFL1-F1
#
_entry.id   AF-A0A7W4WFL1-F1
#
_cell.length_a   1.000
_cell.length_b   1.000
_cell.length_c   1.000
_cell.angle_alpha   90.00
_cell.angle_beta   90.00
_cell.angle_gamma   90.00
#
_symmetry.space_group_name_H-M   'P 1'
#
loop_
_entity.id
_entity.type
_entity.pdbx_description
1 polymer ?
#
loop_
_entity_poly.entity_id
_entity_poly.type
_entity_poly.pdbx_seq_one_letter_code
_entity_poly.pdbx_strand_id
1 'polypeptide(L)'
;MYNQARQHTPALRSHVRDLVKHYASEMADSEVLSILENGLKNEEEAKHLGHFIWKMIDQMAEDKENSKVVLGGINNTSMLPDVSYEMDIFMAESGYSKVWEEISDNA
;
A
#
# COMPACT_ATOMS: atom_id res chain seq x y z
N MET A 1 -18.42 11.42 31.11
CA MET A 1 -17.87 12.25 30.02
C MET A 1 -17.54 11.30 28.87
N TYR A 2 -18.25 11.43 27.75
CA TYR A 2 -18.04 10.60 26.57
C TYR A 2 -16.61 10.80 26.05
N ASN A 3 -15.83 9.72 25.98
CA ASN A 3 -14.55 9.72 25.30
C ASN A 3 -14.83 9.87 23.80
N GLN A 4 -14.39 10.99 23.21
CA GLN A 4 -14.41 11.17 21.76
C GLN A 4 -13.40 10.18 21.17
N ALA A 5 -13.88 9.03 20.73
CA ALA A 5 -13.14 8.19 19.80
C ALA A 5 -12.94 9.02 18.54
N ARG A 6 -11.73 9.56 18.35
CA ARG A 6 -11.31 10.03 17.04
C ARG A 6 -11.48 8.84 16.11
N GLN A 7 -12.35 8.95 15.11
CA GLN A 7 -12.31 8.06 13.96
C GLN A 7 -10.95 8.34 13.29
N HIS A 8 -9.91 7.60 13.68
CA HIS A 8 -8.65 7.62 12.98
C HIS A 8 -8.88 6.81 11.71
N THR A 9 -8.95 7.48 10.58
CA THR A 9 -8.75 6.82 9.29
C THR A 9 -7.33 6.26 9.33
N PRO A 10 -7.14 4.94 9.17
CA PRO A 10 -5.82 4.33 9.11
C PRO A 10 -5.02 5.00 8.00
N ALA A 11 -3.73 5.22 8.23
CA ALA A 11 -2.87 5.87 7.25
C ALA A 11 -1.48 5.26 7.28
N LEU A 12 -0.92 5.00 6.10
CA LEU A 12 0.44 4.50 5.95
C LEU A 12 1.45 5.57 6.39
N ARG A 13 2.55 5.13 7.00
CA ARG A 13 3.73 5.98 7.25
C ARG A 13 4.21 6.65 5.96
N SER A 14 4.75 7.87 6.11
CA SER A 14 5.10 8.75 4.98
C SER A 14 5.95 8.10 3.89
N HIS A 15 7.00 7.37 4.23
CA HIS A 15 7.88 6.75 3.23
C HIS A 15 7.21 5.60 2.46
N VAL A 16 6.41 4.77 3.14
CA VAL A 16 5.62 3.72 2.47
C VAL A 16 4.54 4.36 1.61
N ARG A 17 3.84 5.36 2.12
CA ARG A 17 2.83 6.12 1.36
C ARG A 17 3.42 6.74 0.11
N ASP A 18 4.61 7.34 0.19
CA ASP A 18 5.27 7.97 -0.96
C ASP A 18 5.69 6.94 -2.02
N LEU A 19 6.12 5.74 -1.60
CA LEU A 19 6.43 4.63 -2.50
C LEU A 19 5.18 4.12 -3.22
N VAL A 20 4.11 3.81 -2.47
CA VAL A 20 2.84 3.36 -3.04
C VAL A 20 2.26 4.42 -3.97
N LYS A 21 2.31 5.70 -3.57
CA LYS A 21 1.84 6.81 -4.40
C LYS A 21 2.65 6.98 -5.69
N HIS A 22 3.98 6.81 -5.63
CA HIS A 22 4.84 6.87 -6.82
C HIS A 22 4.41 5.83 -7.85
N TYR A 23 4.33 4.56 -7.45
CA TYR A 23 3.94 3.48 -8.35
C TYR A 23 2.49 3.58 -8.80
N ALA A 24 1.56 4.04 -7.95
CA ALA A 24 0.17 4.22 -8.35
C ALA A 24 0.04 5.32 -9.41
N SER A 25 0.82 6.40 -9.28
CA SER A 25 0.86 7.48 -10.28
C SER A 25 1.46 6.97 -11.60
N GLU A 26 2.52 6.18 -11.55
CA GLU A 26 3.17 5.64 -12.74
C GLU A 26 2.31 4.63 -13.49
N MET A 27 1.62 3.76 -12.76
CA MET A 27 0.71 2.75 -13.31
C MET A 27 -0.67 3.31 -13.69
N ALA A 28 -0.88 4.62 -13.54
CA ALA A 28 -2.16 5.31 -13.75
C ALA A 28 -3.32 4.72 -12.93
N ASP A 29 -3.05 4.24 -11.72
CA ASP A 29 -4.02 3.63 -10.82
C ASP A 29 -4.68 4.70 -9.93
N SER A 30 -5.75 5.32 -10.45
CA SER A 30 -6.49 6.36 -9.72
C SER A 30 -7.23 5.84 -8.49
N GLU A 31 -7.55 4.54 -8.45
CA GLU A 31 -8.28 3.94 -7.35
C GLU A 31 -7.38 3.84 -6.12
N VAL A 32 -6.14 3.37 -6.28
CA VAL A 32 -5.14 3.36 -5.21
C VAL A 32 -4.82 4.77 -4.72
N LEU A 33 -4.70 5.75 -5.62
CA LEU A 33 -4.51 7.15 -5.23
C LEU A 33 -5.68 7.66 -4.36
N SER A 34 -6.92 7.32 -4.73
CA SER A 34 -8.11 7.66 -3.93
C SER A 34 -8.10 6.96 -2.57
N ILE A 35 -7.67 5.71 -2.48
CA ILE A 35 -7.57 4.96 -1.22
C ILE A 35 -6.52 5.59 -0.30
N LEU A 36 -5.38 6.03 -0.83
CA LEU A 36 -4.33 6.72 -0.05
C LEU A 36 -4.77 8.09 0.50
N GLU A 37 -5.81 8.70 -0.09
CA GLU A 37 -6.35 9.99 0.35
C GLU A 37 -7.57 9.84 1.26
N ASN A 38 -8.44 8.86 0.98
CA ASN A 38 -9.76 8.74 1.60
C ASN A 38 -9.92 7.52 2.51
N GLY A 39 -8.95 6.61 2.52
CA GLY A 39 -9.06 5.30 3.15
C GLY A 39 -9.89 4.30 2.32
N LEU A 40 -9.93 3.06 2.81
CA LEU A 40 -10.75 1.99 2.24
C LEU A 40 -12.22 2.15 2.62
N LYS A 41 -13.12 1.94 1.65
CA LYS A 41 -14.57 2.08 1.84
C LYS A 41 -15.31 0.74 1.73
N ASN A 42 -14.72 -0.23 1.06
CA ASN A 42 -15.34 -1.53 0.81
C ASN A 42 -14.28 -2.61 0.53
N GLU A 43 -14.74 -3.86 0.46
CA GLU A 43 -13.89 -5.02 0.24
C GLU A 43 -13.22 -5.04 -1.15
N GLU A 44 -13.88 -4.49 -2.18
CA GLU A 44 -13.31 -4.45 -3.53
C GLU A 44 -12.13 -3.47 -3.61
N GLU A 45 -12.23 -2.31 -2.97
CA GLU A 45 -11.09 -1.38 -2.82
C GLU A 45 -9.94 -2.04 -2.03
N ALA A 46 -10.25 -2.87 -1.02
CA ALA A 46 -9.23 -3.60 -0.26
C ALA A 46 -8.52 -4.65 -1.12
N LYS A 47 -9.28 -5.37 -1.96
CA LYS A 47 -8.71 -6.33 -2.93
C LYS A 47 -7.83 -5.63 -3.95
N HIS A 48 -8.33 -4.53 -4.51
CA HIS A 48 -7.61 -3.72 -5.49
C HIS A 48 -6.29 -3.20 -4.93
N LEU A 49 -6.30 -2.64 -3.72
CA LEU A 49 -5.08 -2.23 -3.03
C LEU A 49 -4.13 -3.41 -2.77
N GLY A 50 -4.62 -4.55 -2.28
CA GLY A 50 -3.79 -5.73 -2.01
C GLY A 50 -3.06 -6.23 -3.25
N HIS A 51 -3.78 -6.40 -4.37
CA HIS A 51 -3.18 -6.79 -5.65
C HIS A 51 -2.21 -5.74 -6.19
N PHE A 52 -2.55 -4.45 -6.04
CA PHE A 52 -1.66 -3.37 -6.42
C PHE A 52 -0.33 -3.43 -5.66
N ILE A 53 -0.32 -3.74 -4.36
CA ILE A 53 0.92 -3.83 -3.58
C ILE A 53 1.85 -4.92 -4.15
N TRP A 54 1.32 -6.08 -4.53
CA TRP A 54 2.13 -7.12 -5.16
C TRP A 54 2.65 -6.71 -6.54
N LYS A 55 1.80 -6.09 -7.37
CA LYS A 55 2.22 -5.55 -8.67
C LYS A 55 3.29 -4.45 -8.52
N MET A 56 3.18 -3.63 -7.49
CA MET A 56 4.20 -2.62 -7.14
C MET A 56 5.53 -3.29 -6.79
N ILE A 57 5.52 -4.39 -6.03
CA ILE A 57 6.72 -5.15 -5.66
C ILE A 57 7.41 -5.72 -6.91
N ASP A 58 6.63 -6.30 -7.83
CA ASP A 58 7.15 -6.79 -9.11
C ASP A 58 7.79 -5.67 -9.93
N GLN A 59 7.08 -4.53 -10.09
CA GLN A 59 7.61 -3.39 -10.84
C GLN A 59 8.87 -2.81 -10.18
N MET A 60 8.94 -2.81 -8.85
CA MET A 60 10.12 -2.37 -8.12
C MET A 60 11.33 -3.27 -8.36
N ALA A 61 11.12 -4.58 -8.56
CA ALA A 61 12.19 -5.49 -8.97
C ALA A 61 12.67 -5.20 -10.40
N GLU A 62 11.75 -4.98 -11.35
CA GLU A 62 12.09 -4.61 -12.73
C GLU A 62 12.82 -3.25 -12.81
N ASP A 63 12.38 -2.26 -12.03
CA ASP A 63 12.98 -0.92 -11.98
C ASP A 63 14.44 -0.99 -11.51
N LYS A 64 14.70 -1.83 -10.51
CA LYS A 64 16.05 -2.10 -10.01
C LYS A 64 16.94 -2.71 -11.09
N GLU A 65 16.44 -3.71 -11.83
CA GLU A 65 17.18 -4.34 -12.93
C GLU A 65 17.49 -3.35 -14.06
N ASN A 66 16.56 -2.43 -14.32
CA ASN A 66 16.69 -1.37 -15.31
C ASN A 66 17.46 -0.13 -14.80
N SER A 67 18.01 -0.17 -13.59
CA SER A 67 18.73 0.95 -12.97
C SER A 67 17.93 2.26 -12.89
N LYS A 68 16.60 2.16 -12.81
CA LYS A 68 15.71 3.31 -12.70
C LYS A 68 15.77 3.87 -11.29
N VAL A 69 15.87 5.20 -11.17
CA VAL A 69 15.90 5.88 -9.88
C VAL A 69 14.47 6.17 -9.44
N VAL A 70 14.08 5.59 -8.30
CA VAL A 70 12.78 5.80 -7.64
C VAL A 70 13.05 6.29 -6.22
N LEU A 71 12.42 7.40 -5.84
CA LEU A 71 12.62 8.06 -4.53
C LEU A 71 14.09 8.27 -4.14
N GLY A 72 14.96 8.52 -5.12
CA GLY A 72 16.40 8.77 -4.91
C GLY A 72 17.26 7.51 -4.81
N GLY A 73 16.68 6.31 -4.93
CA GLY A 73 17.39 5.03 -4.92
C GLY A 73 17.11 4.19 -6.16
N ILE A 74 18.11 3.41 -6.60
CA ILE A 74 17.93 2.38 -7.64
C ILE A 74 17.33 1.09 -7.04
N ASN A 75 17.71 0.77 -5.80
CA ASN A 75 17.24 -0.42 -5.10
C ASN A 75 16.40 -0.02 -3.89
N ASN A 76 15.08 -0.11 -4.03
CA ASN A 76 14.13 0.19 -2.96
C ASN A 76 13.62 -1.06 -2.21
N THR A 77 14.19 -2.25 -2.47
CA THR A 77 13.73 -3.51 -1.85
C THR A 77 13.92 -3.54 -0.32
N SER A 78 14.75 -2.67 0.24
CA SER A 78 14.86 -2.51 1.70
C SER A 78 13.58 -2.00 2.35
N MET A 79 12.64 -1.44 1.57
CA MET A 79 11.33 -0.98 2.07
C MET A 79 10.30 -2.11 2.16
N LEU A 80 10.56 -3.30 1.63
CA LEU A 80 9.59 -4.41 1.63
C LEU A 80 9.08 -4.79 3.04
N PRO A 81 9.92 -4.89 4.09
CA PRO A 81 9.43 -5.16 5.43
C PRO A 81 8.51 -4.06 5.98
N ASP A 82 8.80 -2.79 5.64
CA ASP A 82 7.96 -1.66 6.03
C ASP A 82 6.62 -1.68 5.29
N VAL A 83 6.63 -2.00 3.99
CA VAL A 83 5.40 -2.17 3.19
C VAL A 83 4.53 -3.27 3.81
N SER A 84 5.09 -4.46 4.05
CA SER A 84 4.34 -5.58 4.65
C SER A 84 3.72 -5.18 5.99
N TYR A 85 4.53 -4.62 6.89
CA TYR A 85 4.07 -4.23 8.23
C TYR A 85 2.97 -3.16 8.19
N GLU A 86 3.13 -2.14 7.34
CA GLU A 86 2.15 -1.08 7.22
C GLU A 86 0.85 -1.57 6.56
N MET A 87 0.94 -2.51 5.61
CA MET A 87 -0.23 -3.15 5.03
C MET A 87 -0.98 -4.01 6.04
N ASP A 88 -0.28 -4.77 6.88
CA ASP A 88 -0.89 -5.56 7.95
C ASP A 88 -1.71 -4.67 8.89
N ILE A 89 -1.14 -3.54 9.32
CA ILE A 89 -1.82 -2.58 10.19
C ILE A 89 -2.98 -1.90 9.46
N PHE A 90 -2.72 -1.34 8.28
CA PHE A 90 -3.71 -0.56 7.55
C PHE A 90 -4.95 -1.41 7.21
N MET A 91 -4.74 -2.65 6.77
CA MET A 91 -5.82 -3.58 6.48
C MET A 91 -6.54 -4.04 7.75
N ALA A 92 -5.83 -4.27 8.85
CA ALA A 92 -6.44 -4.63 10.13
C ALA A 92 -7.30 -3.52 10.72
N GLU A 93 -6.79 -2.31 10.78
CA GLU A 93 -7.53 -1.15 11.30
C GLU A 93 -8.71 -0.79 10.39
N SER A 94 -8.64 -1.11 9.10
CA SER A 94 -9.74 -0.94 8.15
C SER A 94 -10.75 -2.10 8.14
N GLY A 95 -10.51 -3.19 8.89
CA GLY A 95 -11.42 -4.34 8.97
C GLY A 95 -11.28 -5.36 7.84
N TYR A 96 -10.19 -5.30 7.07
CA TYR A 96 -9.93 -6.13 5.88
C TYR A 96 -8.71 -7.04 6.01
N SER A 97 -8.23 -7.38 7.21
CA SER A 97 -7.07 -8.29 7.41
C SER A 97 -7.18 -9.59 6.62
N LYS A 98 -8.37 -10.21 6.58
CA LYS A 98 -8.58 -11.48 5.86
C LYS A 98 -8.39 -11.35 4.36
N VAL A 99 -8.81 -10.22 3.78
CA VAL A 99 -8.60 -9.95 2.34
C VAL A 99 -7.11 -9.87 2.05
N TRP A 100 -6.36 -9.19 2.91
CA TRP A 100 -4.91 -9.07 2.78
C TRP A 100 -4.18 -10.40 2.94
N GLU A 101 -4.56 -11.21 3.93
CA GLU A 101 -4.03 -12.57 4.14
C GLU A 101 -4.30 -13.46 2.91
N GLU A 102 -5.54 -13.51 2.44
CA GLU A 102 -5.94 -14.30 1.27
C GLU A 102 -5.16 -13.89 0.01
N ILE A 103 -4.99 -12.59 -0.24
CA ILE A 103 -4.23 -12.11 -1.40
C ILE A 103 -2.75 -12.46 -1.25
N SER A 104 -2.18 -12.29 -0.06
CA SER A 104 -0.75 -12.53 0.18
C SER A 104 -0.39 -14.00 0.11
N ASP A 105 -1.29 -14.90 0.56
CA ASP A 105 -1.09 -16.35 0.48
C ASP A 105 -1.11 -16.88 -0.97
N ASN A 106 -1.73 -16.13 -1.89
CA ASN A 106 -1.90 -16.52 -3.30
C ASN A 106 -1.01 -15.70 -4.27
N ALA A 107 -0.15 -14.83 -3.76
CA ALA A 107 0.75 -13.99 -4.56
C ALA A 107 2.05 -14.70 -4.97
#